data_AF-A0A1B6NPB5-F1
#
_entry.id   AF-A0A1B6NPB5-F1
#
_cell.length_a   1.000
_cell.length_b   1.000
_cell.length_c   1.000
_cell.angle_alpha   90.00
_cell.angle_beta   90.00
_cell.angle_gamma   90.00
#
_symmetry.space_group_name_H-M   'P 1'
#
loop_
_entity.id
_entity.type
_entity.pdbx_description
1 polymer ?
#
loop_
_entity_poly.entity_id
_entity_poly.type
_entity_poly.pdbx_seq_one_letter_code
_entity_poly.pdbx_strand_id
1 'polypeptide(L)'
;MRSLSLSIMRQIEQIALKERQGEVQAEVPTDIAAFLLNEKRDSLVYLEQDSGTRITILPHAHLESPNFKLHFNRDGFAPSSY
;
A
#
# COMPACT_ATOMS: atom_id res chain seq x y z
N MET A 1 -13.33 -9.56 -8.24
CA MET A 1 -12.28 -8.53 -8.24
C MET A 1 -12.44 -7.48 -7.14
N ARG A 2 -13.62 -6.87 -6.95
CA ARG A 2 -13.84 -5.83 -5.90
C ARG A 2 -13.46 -6.24 -4.47
N SER A 3 -13.68 -7.49 -4.09
CA SER A 3 -13.43 -7.95 -2.72
C SER A 3 -11.95 -8.02 -2.34
N LEU A 4 -11.04 -8.28 -3.29
CA LEU A 4 -9.61 -8.40 -3.02
C LEU A 4 -8.99 -7.02 -2.76
N SER A 5 -9.33 -6.03 -3.60
CA SER A 5 -8.86 -4.65 -3.45
C SER A 5 -9.28 -4.04 -2.12
N LEU A 6 -10.52 -4.29 -1.68
CA LEU A 6 -11.02 -3.82 -0.39
C LEU A 6 -10.30 -4.48 0.80
N SER A 7 -10.01 -5.78 0.71
CA SER A 7 -9.23 -6.48 1.75
C SER A 7 -7.81 -5.93 1.86
N ILE A 8 -7.14 -5.69 0.73
CA ILE A 8 -5.79 -5.08 0.70
C ILE A 8 -5.83 -3.69 1.34
N MET A 9 -6.81 -2.87 0.95
CA MET A 9 -6.93 -1.51 1.49
C MET A 9 -7.15 -1.53 3.01
N ARG A 10 -8.06 -2.37 3.51
CA ARG A 10 -8.24 -2.55 4.95
C ARG A 10 -6.96 -2.94 5.65
N GLN A 11 -6.15 -3.80 5.05
CA GLN A 11 -4.91 -4.28 5.64
C GLN A 11 -3.85 -3.18 5.69
N ILE A 12 -3.76 -2.35 4.64
CA ILE A 12 -2.92 -1.15 4.62
C ILE A 12 -3.37 -0.15 5.70
N GLU A 13 -4.68 0.12 5.81
CA GLU A 13 -5.26 0.98 6.86
C GLU A 13 -4.88 0.50 8.26
N GLN A 14 -5.02 -0.80 8.53
CA GLN A 14 -4.66 -1.37 9.83
C GLN A 14 -3.19 -1.19 10.16
N ILE A 15 -2.28 -1.38 9.19
CA ILE A 15 -0.84 -1.21 9.41
C ILE A 15 -0.51 0.28 9.63
N ALA A 16 -1.04 1.17 8.78
CA ALA A 16 -0.81 2.61 8.88
C ALA A 16 -1.31 3.17 10.23
N LEU A 17 -2.53 2.82 10.65
CA LEU A 17 -3.11 3.27 11.92
C LEU A 17 -2.39 2.70 13.15
N LYS A 18 -1.82 1.50 13.02
CA LYS A 18 -1.13 0.81 14.11
C LYS A 18 0.29 1.33 14.32
N GLU A 19 1.06 1.43 13.24
CA GLU A 19 2.47 1.81 13.31
C GLU A 19 2.64 3.34 13.41
N ARG A 20 1.72 4.12 12.81
CA ARG A 20 1.65 5.60 12.84
C ARG A 20 2.91 6.34 12.38
N GLN A 21 3.93 5.63 11.91
CA GLN A 21 5.18 6.15 11.35
C GLN A 21 5.80 5.05 10.46
N GLY A 22 6.51 5.46 9.40
CA GLY A 22 7.22 4.55 8.48
C GLY A 22 6.65 4.57 7.06
N GLU A 23 6.85 3.49 6.32
CA GLU A 23 6.41 3.30 4.93
C GLU A 23 5.77 1.92 4.73
N VAL A 24 4.57 1.86 4.16
CA VAL A 24 3.90 0.64 3.72
C VAL A 24 4.05 0.50 2.21
N GLN A 25 4.69 -0.57 1.78
CA GLN A 25 4.81 -0.97 0.39
C GLN A 25 3.81 -2.09 0.09
N ALA A 26 2.92 -1.86 -0.88
CA ALA A 26 1.95 -2.85 -1.32
C ALA A 26 2.25 -3.29 -2.75
N GLU A 27 2.74 -4.51 -2.91
CA GLU A 27 2.92 -5.16 -4.21
C GLU A 27 1.60 -5.80 -4.63
N VAL A 28 1.01 -5.29 -5.70
CA VAL A 28 -0.26 -5.77 -6.24
C VAL A 28 -0.18 -5.90 -7.77
N PRO A 29 -1.04 -6.73 -8.38
CA PRO A 29 -1.11 -6.82 -9.84
C PRO A 29 -1.41 -5.45 -10.46
N THR A 30 -0.87 -5.19 -11.67
CA THR A 30 -1.04 -3.91 -12.37
C THR A 30 -2.49 -3.44 -12.48
N ASP A 31 -3.43 -4.36 -12.74
CA ASP A 31 -4.88 -4.08 -12.76
C ASP A 31 -5.40 -3.51 -11.43
N ILE A 32 -4.95 -4.06 -10.30
CA ILE A 32 -5.37 -3.60 -8.96
C ILE A 32 -4.65 -2.30 -8.59
N ALA A 33 -3.37 -2.16 -8.94
CA ALA A 33 -2.63 -0.91 -8.73
C ALA A 33 -3.33 0.25 -9.42
N ALA A 34 -3.70 0.08 -10.70
CA ALA A 34 -4.43 1.09 -11.46
C ALA A 34 -5.77 1.44 -10.80
N PHE A 35 -6.51 0.44 -10.33
CA PHE A 35 -7.76 0.65 -9.61
C PHE A 35 -7.57 1.45 -8.31
N LEU A 36 -6.61 1.07 -7.47
CA LEU A 36 -6.35 1.76 -6.19
C LEU A 36 -5.87 3.21 -6.41
N LEU A 37 -4.99 3.43 -7.38
CA LEU A 37 -4.44 4.74 -7.70
C LEU A 37 -5.46 5.68 -8.39
N ASN A 38 -6.53 5.14 -8.97
CA ASN A 38 -7.62 5.95 -9.54
C ASN A 38 -8.78 6.12 -8.56
N GLU A 39 -9.40 5.01 -8.14
CA GLU A 39 -10.64 5.02 -7.36
C GLU A 39 -10.42 5.29 -5.86
N LYS A 40 -9.24 4.93 -5.34
CA LYS A 40 -8.93 5.04 -3.90
C LYS A 40 -7.79 6.01 -3.59
N ARG A 41 -7.37 6.82 -4.56
CA ARG A 41 -6.34 7.85 -4.39
C ARG A 41 -6.61 8.75 -3.19
N ASP A 42 -7.83 9.25 -3.08
CA ASP A 42 -8.22 10.18 -2.02
C ASP A 42 -8.13 9.53 -0.63
N SER A 43 -8.59 8.27 -0.52
CA SER A 43 -8.47 7.48 0.71
C SER A 43 -7.01 7.20 1.10
N LEU A 44 -6.14 6.94 0.12
CA LEU A 44 -4.71 6.74 0.37
C LEU A 44 -4.06 8.03 0.89
N VAL A 45 -4.31 9.16 0.24
CA VAL A 45 -3.77 10.47 0.66
C VAL A 45 -4.27 10.85 2.06
N TYR A 46 -5.56 10.65 2.33
CA TYR A 46 -6.13 10.90 3.65
C TYR A 46 -5.45 10.02 4.71
N LEU A 47 -5.25 8.73 4.42
CA LEU A 47 -4.60 7.80 5.33
C LEU A 47 -3.13 8.15 5.57
N GLU A 48 -2.38 8.56 4.54
CA GLU A 48 -1.00 9.03 4.68
C GLU A 48 -0.93 10.28 5.58
N GLN A 49 -1.88 11.21 5.43
CA GLN A 49 -1.95 12.43 6.25
C GLN A 49 -2.36 12.15 7.69
N ASP A 50 -3.34 11.27 7.91
CA ASP A 50 -3.84 10.92 9.24
C ASP A 50 -2.85 10.07 10.03
N SER A 51 -2.28 9.05 9.37
CA SER A 51 -1.37 8.09 10.00
C SER A 51 0.09 8.50 9.97
N GLY A 52 0.48 9.53 9.20
CA GLY A 52 1.89 9.92 9.01
C GLY A 52 2.78 8.82 8.42
N THR A 53 2.17 7.78 7.85
CA THR A 53 2.83 6.61 7.28
C THR A 53 2.74 6.70 5.77
N ARG A 54 3.86 6.59 5.07
CA ARG A 54 3.92 6.70 3.61
C ARG A 54 3.38 5.44 2.96
N ILE A 55 2.55 5.56 1.93
CA ILE A 55 1.96 4.39 1.26
C ILE A 55 2.45 4.33 -0.19
N THR A 56 3.19 3.28 -0.52
CA THR A 56 3.75 3.05 -1.84
C THR A 56 3.08 1.83 -2.47
N ILE A 57 2.37 2.03 -3.58
CA ILE A 57 1.80 0.93 -4.36
C ILE A 57 2.80 0.53 -5.46
N LEU A 58 3.30 -0.70 -5.43
CA LEU A 58 4.18 -1.26 -6.46
C LEU A 58 3.38 -2.17 -7.40
N PRO A 59 3.17 -1.78 -8.67
CA PRO A 59 2.54 -2.65 -9.65
C PRO A 59 3.50 -3.78 -10.08
N HIS A 60 3.07 -5.03 -9.92
CA HIS A 60 3.81 -6.20 -10.38
C HIS A 60 3.05 -6.91 -11.51
N ALA A 61 3.55 -6.78 -12.74
CA ALA A 61 2.94 -7.40 -13.92
C ALA A 61 3.06 -8.94 -13.94
N HIS A 62 4.06 -9.49 -13.23
CA HIS A 62 4.29 -10.94 -13.12
C HIS A 62 3.50 -11.60 -11.98
N LEU A 63 2.80 -10.81 -11.14
CA LEU A 63 1.96 -11.34 -10.07
C LEU A 63 0.58 -11.70 -10.64
N GLU A 64 0.29 -12.99 -10.75
CA GLU A 64 -1.05 -13.45 -11.10
C GLU A 64 -2.00 -13.25 -9.91
N SER A 65 -3.13 -12.60 -10.16
CA SER A 65 -4.21 -12.48 -9.18
C SER A 65 -4.62 -13.88 -8.68
N PRO A 66 -4.75 -14.10 -7.35
CA PRO A 66 -5.02 -13.12 -6.29
C PRO A 66 -3.82 -12.75 -5.40
N ASN A 67 -2.59 -13.02 -5.83
CA ASN A 67 -1.41 -12.83 -4.98
C ASN A 67 -1.09 -11.34 -4.79
N PHE A 68 -0.80 -10.94 -3.55
CA PHE A 68 -0.31 -9.61 -3.19
C PHE A 68 0.67 -9.73 -2.03
N LYS A 69 1.55 -8.73 -1.86
CA LYS A 69 2.46 -8.64 -0.71
C LYS A 69 2.39 -7.27 -0.07
N LEU A 70 2.46 -7.24 1.24
CA LEU A 70 2.52 -6.03 2.04
C LEU A 70 3.83 -6.04 2.84
N HIS A 71 4.65 -5.04 2.61
CA HIS A 71 5.90 -4.82 3.30
C HIS A 71 5.79 -3.53 4.10
N PHE A 72 6.10 -3.58 5.39
CA PHE A 72 6.11 -2.40 6.24
C PHE A 72 7.55 -2.10 6.68
N ASN A 73 7.99 -0.88 6.39
CA ASN A 73 9.30 -0.34 6.72
C ASN A 73 9.14 0.72 7.80
N ARG A 74 9.46 0.37 9.05
CA ARG A 74 9.36 1.29 10.19
C ARG A 74 10.33 2.46 10.12
N ASP A 75 11.47 2.27 9.48
CA ASP A 75 12.55 3.26 9.39
C ASP A 75 12.28 4.37 8.34
N GLY A 76 11.19 4.25 7.58
CA GLY A 76 11.01 5.02 6.35
C GLY A 76 12.06 4.66 5.31
N PHE A 77 12.09 5.35 4.17
CA PHE A 77 13.12 5.14 3.15
C PHE A 77 14.46 5.67 3.66
N ALA A 78 15.10 4.96 4.60
CA ALA A 78 16.52 5.12 4.85
C ALA A 78 17.24 4.47 3.66
N PRO A 79 17.87 5.24 2.75
CA PRO A 79 18.73 4.62 1.75
C PRO A 79 19.79 3.85 2.53
N SER A 80 19.76 2.53 2.44
CA SER A 80 20.85 1.69 2.90
C SER A 80 22.08 2.23 2.18
N SER A 81 22.99 2.82 2.95
CA SER A 81 24.11 3.59 2.45
C SER A 81 24.83 2.84 1.33
N TYR A 82 25.13 3.58 0.27
CA TYR A 82 25.84 3.18 -0.97
C TYR A 82 27.20 2.54 -0.68
#